data_AF-A0A4P6VT92-F1
#
_entry.id   AF-A0A4P6VT92-F1
#
_cell.length_a   1.000
_cell.length_b   1.000
_cell.length_c   1.000
_cell.angle_alpha   90.00
_cell.angle_beta   90.00
_cell.angle_gamma   90.00
#
_symmetry.space_group_name_H-M   'P 1'
#
loop_
_entity.id
_entity.type
_entity.pdbx_description
1 polymer ?
#
loop_
_entity_poly.entity_id
_entity_poly.type
_entity_poly.pdbx_seq_one_letter_code
_entity_poly.pdbx_strand_id
1 'polypeptide(L)'
;MARLIILCCLLLSPLLVAQTSERADLLQEKNKQPSELDQPLSNGFELLRDLPTKNQIPMFENRFRIDENVEEITLLLFRRRGSASTVLVRPDGSKIHFQTAEAQKVRWHDASSYDLIEIKNPTPGPWQAVGKLLPESRIMVLTDIKLNVDPLPSNLMVGETIKITARLTNANQPINVKDFRDVLALEMIFVSTNNADYDNFGRGVVQVAQFRDDGKGYDERARDGVFTGEFQLRFIAGEWTPKYIVRTPLYTREVEQTPVILKAAPITADITAAVAADETTPEQQVKPHQIVFRVTDDSVNKATVLLQGRIRYPNGDVEEFALNEPNVTPRTLELRNRGHGSYILDVSAFGTMQDGREFAITLPEISFVVNRPVFEAPALDDLPQKIKDEIAAEQAGPEAEFPWGLVIIVNLLTLVGGSFAIWFVMSDKKIADLLFWRKKPVDVAISSATNKAEDSNVTKNSNNVQKNNDMDDILDLTLPDD
;
A
#
# COMPACT_ATOMS: atom_id res chain seq x y z
N MET A 1 30.92 -73.86 17.10
CA MET A 1 31.33 -75.27 17.12
C MET A 1 30.85 -75.93 15.83
N ALA A 2 31.77 -76.60 15.13
CA ALA A 2 31.61 -77.48 13.96
C ALA A 2 30.98 -76.87 12.67
N ARG A 3 31.70 -76.72 11.53
CA ARG A 3 32.25 -77.75 10.61
C ARG A 3 31.13 -78.73 10.18
N LEU A 4 30.88 -79.08 8.92
CA LEU A 4 31.81 -79.51 7.87
C LEU A 4 30.93 -80.10 6.72
N ILE A 5 31.29 -79.87 5.44
CA ILE A 5 31.57 -80.93 4.43
C ILE A 5 30.39 -81.83 3.97
N ILE A 6 30.20 -82.23 2.71
CA ILE A 6 30.82 -82.13 1.37
C ILE A 6 30.10 -83.22 0.54
N LEU A 7 30.42 -83.34 -0.77
CA LEU A 7 30.24 -84.53 -1.64
C LEU A 7 28.80 -84.71 -2.19
N CYS A 8 28.57 -85.14 -3.42
CA CYS A 8 29.38 -85.60 -4.56
C CYS A 8 28.42 -85.59 -5.77
N CYS A 9 28.87 -85.34 -7.00
CA CYS A 9 29.05 -86.38 -8.04
C CYS A 9 27.71 -87.03 -8.49
N LEU A 10 27.35 -87.21 -9.76
CA LEU A 10 28.04 -87.19 -11.04
C LEU A 10 26.96 -87.73 -12.03
N LEU A 11 27.15 -87.48 -13.33
CA LEU A 11 26.75 -88.35 -14.47
C LEU A 11 25.61 -87.93 -15.40
N LEU A 12 26.01 -88.04 -16.68
CA LEU A 12 25.27 -88.47 -17.87
C LEU A 12 24.58 -87.41 -18.77
N SER A 13 25.37 -86.95 -19.75
CA SER A 13 24.96 -86.75 -21.15
C SER A 13 25.17 -88.09 -21.92
N PRO A 14 24.61 -88.38 -23.13
CA PRO A 14 24.74 -87.54 -24.34
C PRO A 14 23.57 -87.64 -25.39
N LEU A 15 23.84 -87.05 -26.57
CA LEU A 15 23.19 -87.04 -27.90
C LEU A 15 22.40 -85.76 -28.28
N LEU A 16 22.93 -84.90 -29.17
CA LEU A 16 22.95 -84.93 -30.67
C LEU A 16 21.53 -84.63 -31.23
N VAL A 17 21.23 -83.67 -32.13
CA VAL A 17 21.93 -82.94 -33.20
C VAL A 17 21.16 -81.64 -33.53
N ALA A 18 21.92 -80.58 -33.85
CA ALA A 18 21.66 -79.40 -34.69
C ALA A 18 20.42 -78.49 -34.48
N GLN A 19 20.70 -77.27 -34.01
CA GLN A 19 20.57 -76.07 -34.86
C GLN A 19 21.57 -75.00 -34.39
N THR A 20 22.72 -74.97 -35.06
CA THR A 20 23.73 -73.91 -35.06
C THR A 20 23.38 -72.90 -36.14
N SER A 21 23.02 -71.66 -35.75
CA SER A 21 23.23 -70.43 -36.54
C SER A 21 22.50 -69.25 -35.87
N GLU A 22 22.93 -68.78 -34.69
CA GLU A 22 22.57 -67.42 -34.19
C GLU A 22 23.30 -66.93 -32.92
N ARG A 23 24.45 -67.50 -32.55
CA ARG A 23 25.15 -67.12 -31.30
C ARG A 23 26.65 -66.84 -31.41
N ALA A 24 27.11 -66.52 -32.62
CA ALA A 24 28.52 -66.20 -32.87
C ALA A 24 28.83 -64.69 -33.00
N ASP A 25 27.83 -63.79 -32.99
CA ASP A 25 28.05 -62.33 -33.11
C ASP A 25 28.11 -61.57 -31.78
N LEU A 26 28.12 -62.25 -30.62
CA LEU A 26 28.06 -61.57 -29.32
C LEU A 26 29.26 -61.78 -28.40
N LEU A 27 30.34 -62.46 -28.83
CA LEU A 27 31.49 -62.74 -27.96
C LEU A 27 32.86 -62.49 -28.61
N GLN A 28 32.97 -61.54 -29.53
CA GLN A 28 34.26 -61.14 -30.11
C GLN A 28 34.51 -59.63 -30.18
N GLU A 29 34.10 -58.89 -29.15
CA GLU A 29 34.45 -57.46 -29.00
C GLU A 29 35.01 -57.13 -27.60
N LYS A 30 35.81 -58.04 -27.03
CA LYS A 30 36.49 -57.81 -25.76
C LYS A 30 37.94 -58.28 -25.78
N ASN A 31 38.78 -57.56 -26.52
CA ASN A 31 40.19 -57.29 -26.17
C ASN A 31 40.90 -56.50 -27.29
N LYS A 32 40.84 -55.17 -27.22
CA LYS A 32 41.92 -54.31 -27.71
C LYS A 32 41.82 -52.96 -26.99
N GLN A 33 42.71 -52.74 -26.04
CA GLN A 33 42.96 -51.42 -25.46
C GLN A 33 44.46 -51.16 -25.54
N PRO A 34 44.83 -49.99 -26.06
CA PRO A 34 45.56 -49.04 -25.22
C PRO A 34 44.82 -47.69 -25.15
N SER A 35 44.68 -47.21 -23.90
CA SER A 35 44.60 -45.79 -23.50
C SER A 35 43.71 -44.84 -24.32
N GLU A 36 42.42 -44.80 -23.98
CA GLU A 36 41.54 -43.64 -24.12
C GLU A 36 40.88 -43.42 -22.76
N LEU A 37 41.58 -42.73 -21.87
CA LEU A 37 41.05 -42.27 -20.58
C LEU A 37 41.63 -40.90 -20.22
N ASP A 38 41.83 -40.08 -21.25
CA ASP A 38 42.02 -38.64 -21.14
C ASP A 38 41.06 -38.00 -22.16
N GLN A 39 40.20 -37.09 -21.67
CA GLN A 39 39.13 -36.35 -22.37
C GLN A 39 37.77 -37.08 -22.40
N PRO A 40 36.83 -36.66 -21.51
CA PRO A 40 36.02 -35.48 -21.83
C PRO A 40 35.72 -34.62 -20.60
N LEU A 41 36.58 -33.64 -20.32
CA LEU A 41 36.22 -32.45 -19.51
C LEU A 41 36.45 -31.14 -20.28
N SER A 42 36.99 -31.21 -21.50
CA SER A 42 37.22 -30.06 -22.38
C SER A 42 35.93 -29.51 -23.00
N ASN A 43 34.95 -30.37 -23.31
CA ASN A 43 33.77 -29.95 -24.08
C ASN A 43 32.70 -29.26 -23.22
N GLY A 44 32.77 -29.39 -21.89
CA GLY A 44 31.91 -28.63 -20.96
C GLY A 44 32.31 -27.15 -20.87
N PHE A 45 33.58 -26.83 -21.14
CA PHE A 45 34.08 -25.46 -21.20
C PHE A 45 33.90 -24.80 -22.58
N GLU A 46 33.71 -25.59 -23.65
CA GLU A 46 33.41 -25.03 -24.99
C GLU A 46 32.02 -24.38 -25.04
N LEU A 47 31.02 -24.95 -24.36
CA LEU A 47 29.68 -24.37 -24.23
C LEU A 47 29.63 -23.07 -23.41
N LEU A 48 30.70 -22.72 -22.69
CA LEU A 48 30.83 -21.47 -21.93
C LEU A 48 31.57 -20.37 -22.70
N ARG A 49 32.20 -20.68 -23.84
CA ARG A 49 32.88 -19.70 -24.71
C ARG A 49 31.92 -18.92 -25.61
N ASP A 50 30.73 -19.47 -25.86
CA ASP A 50 29.74 -18.90 -26.78
C ASP A 50 28.78 -17.88 -26.14
N LEU A 51 28.98 -17.54 -24.87
CA LEU A 51 28.32 -16.37 -24.28
C LEU A 51 28.96 -15.10 -24.84
N PRO A 52 28.18 -14.07 -25.22
CA PRO A 52 28.73 -12.85 -25.82
C PRO A 52 29.71 -12.18 -24.83
N THR A 53 31.00 -12.38 -25.10
CA THR A 53 32.16 -12.00 -24.28
C THR A 53 32.85 -10.75 -24.83
N LYS A 54 32.16 -9.93 -25.64
CA LYS A 54 32.80 -8.79 -26.30
C LYS A 54 33.19 -7.67 -25.32
N ASN A 55 32.50 -7.57 -24.18
CA ASN A 55 32.71 -6.53 -23.17
C ASN A 55 33.23 -7.06 -21.82
N GLN A 56 33.76 -8.27 -21.79
CA GLN A 56 34.38 -8.86 -20.59
C GLN A 56 35.87 -9.09 -20.85
N ILE A 57 36.70 -8.72 -19.89
CA ILE A 57 38.12 -9.05 -19.94
C ILE A 57 38.29 -10.43 -19.28
N PRO A 58 38.80 -11.43 -19.99
CA PRO A 58 39.05 -12.74 -19.39
C PRO A 58 40.11 -12.61 -18.30
N MET A 59 39.87 -13.30 -17.18
CA MET A 59 40.77 -13.36 -16.05
C MET A 59 41.36 -14.76 -15.95
N PHE A 60 42.67 -14.87 -15.88
CA PHE A 60 43.38 -16.14 -15.72
C PHE A 60 44.28 -16.08 -14.50
N GLU A 61 44.07 -16.96 -13.52
CA GLU A 61 44.82 -16.98 -12.25
C GLU A 61 44.90 -15.59 -11.58
N ASN A 62 43.75 -14.92 -11.55
CA ASN A 62 43.58 -13.56 -11.05
C ASN A 62 44.39 -12.47 -11.76
N ARG A 63 44.89 -12.74 -12.96
CA ARG A 63 45.55 -11.77 -13.84
C ARG A 63 44.66 -11.46 -15.03
N PHE A 64 44.75 -10.23 -15.51
CA PHE A 64 43.98 -9.75 -16.64
C PHE A 64 44.77 -8.67 -17.38
N ARG A 65 44.43 -8.42 -18.64
CA ARG A 65 45.10 -7.42 -19.46
C ARG A 65 44.08 -6.38 -19.88
N ILE A 66 44.44 -5.10 -19.72
CA ILE A 66 43.63 -3.98 -20.19
C ILE A 66 44.27 -3.44 -21.47
N ASP A 67 43.42 -3.20 -22.47
CA ASP A 67 43.81 -2.60 -23.75
C ASP A 67 43.89 -1.07 -23.66
N GLU A 68 44.55 -0.46 -24.65
CA GLU A 68 44.84 0.98 -24.66
C GLU A 68 43.59 1.86 -24.85
N ASN A 69 42.55 1.35 -25.51
CA ASN A 69 41.35 2.10 -25.88
C ASN A 69 40.20 1.95 -24.88
N VAL A 70 40.51 1.72 -23.60
CA VAL A 70 39.50 1.52 -22.56
C VAL A 70 39.41 2.78 -21.68
N GLU A 71 38.29 3.48 -21.76
CA GLU A 71 38.06 4.70 -20.97
C GLU A 71 37.69 4.41 -19.51
N GLU A 72 36.92 3.35 -19.26
CA GLU A 72 36.46 2.98 -17.92
C GLU A 72 36.31 1.46 -17.79
N ILE A 73 36.75 0.92 -16.65
CA ILE A 73 36.48 -0.48 -16.28
C ILE A 73 35.78 -0.54 -14.93
N THR A 74 34.94 -1.56 -14.79
CA THR A 74 34.44 -2.00 -13.49
C THR A 74 34.77 -3.45 -13.24
N LEU A 75 35.51 -3.67 -12.17
CA LEU A 75 35.86 -4.98 -11.68
C LEU A 75 34.81 -5.42 -10.67
N LEU A 76 34.25 -6.62 -10.87
CA LEU A 76 33.43 -7.29 -9.87
C LEU A 76 34.14 -8.56 -9.43
N LEU A 77 34.83 -8.46 -8.29
CA LEU A 77 35.69 -9.51 -7.79
C LEU A 77 34.98 -10.23 -6.64
N PHE A 78 34.54 -11.46 -6.88
CA PHE A 78 33.93 -12.27 -5.84
C PHE A 78 35.01 -12.89 -4.98
N ARG A 79 34.83 -12.83 -3.67
CA ARG A 79 35.80 -13.36 -2.72
C ARG A 79 35.11 -14.18 -1.65
N ARG A 80 35.86 -15.12 -1.06
CA ARG A 80 35.34 -15.93 0.04
C ARG A 80 34.83 -15.03 1.16
N ARG A 81 33.59 -15.24 1.60
CA ARG A 81 32.93 -14.41 2.61
C ARG A 81 33.80 -14.25 3.86
N GLY A 82 33.99 -13.01 4.31
CA GLY A 82 34.81 -12.67 5.48
C GLY A 82 36.33 -12.71 5.24
N SER A 83 36.78 -12.82 3.98
CA SER A 83 38.19 -12.62 3.64
C SER A 83 38.57 -11.12 3.62
N ALA A 84 39.87 -10.82 3.61
CA ALA A 84 40.37 -9.46 3.47
C ALA A 84 40.10 -8.90 2.07
N SER A 85 40.03 -7.57 1.94
CA SER A 85 39.78 -6.88 0.66
C SER A 85 40.83 -7.26 -0.37
N THR A 86 40.41 -7.32 -1.63
CA THR A 86 41.33 -7.57 -2.73
C THR A 86 42.36 -6.45 -2.81
N VAL A 87 43.53 -6.73 -3.36
CA VAL A 87 44.54 -5.72 -3.70
C VAL A 87 44.76 -5.75 -5.20
N LEU A 88 44.66 -4.61 -5.87
CA LEU A 88 44.98 -4.51 -7.29
C LEU A 88 46.44 -4.13 -7.46
N VAL A 89 47.16 -4.87 -8.30
CA VAL A 89 48.53 -4.59 -8.71
C VAL A 89 48.49 -4.11 -10.15
N ARG A 90 49.00 -2.89 -10.36
CA ARG A 90 49.11 -2.25 -11.67
C ARG A 90 50.25 -2.86 -12.51
N PRO A 91 50.27 -2.59 -13.83
CA PRO A 91 51.37 -2.97 -14.71
C PRO A 91 52.76 -2.47 -14.25
N ASP A 92 52.81 -1.34 -13.54
CA ASP A 92 54.03 -0.76 -12.98
C ASP A 92 54.43 -1.36 -11.62
N GLY A 93 53.65 -2.32 -11.10
CA GLY A 93 53.86 -2.97 -9.80
C GLY A 93 53.31 -2.18 -8.59
N SER A 94 52.78 -0.98 -8.80
CA SER A 94 52.12 -0.22 -7.74
C SER A 94 50.85 -0.91 -7.27
N LYS A 95 50.54 -0.77 -5.97
CA LYS A 95 49.42 -1.46 -5.33
C LYS A 95 48.31 -0.48 -4.97
N ILE A 96 47.08 -0.88 -5.26
CA ILE A 96 45.86 -0.18 -4.87
C ILE A 96 45.17 -1.02 -3.81
N HIS A 97 45.10 -0.47 -2.60
CA HIS A 97 44.30 -1.01 -1.51
C HIS A 97 42.99 -0.25 -1.42
N PHE A 98 41.93 -0.89 -0.91
CA PHE A 98 40.65 -0.25 -0.64
C PHE A 98 40.81 1.09 0.11
N GLN A 99 41.64 1.11 1.16
CA GLN A 99 41.86 2.30 2.00
C GLN A 99 42.55 3.47 1.25
N THR A 100 43.29 3.17 0.19
CA THR A 100 44.04 4.16 -0.59
C THR A 100 43.40 4.44 -1.96
N ALA A 101 42.29 3.77 -2.28
CA ALA A 101 41.69 3.76 -3.60
C ALA A 101 41.24 5.16 -4.03
N GLU A 102 40.59 5.89 -3.13
CA GLU A 102 40.05 7.22 -3.40
C GLU A 102 41.15 8.23 -3.75
N ALA A 103 42.27 8.22 -3.02
CA ALA A 103 43.45 9.06 -3.30
C ALA A 103 44.06 8.76 -4.69
N GLN A 104 43.82 7.57 -5.23
CA GLN A 104 44.28 7.13 -6.54
C GLN A 104 43.19 7.22 -7.61
N LYS A 105 42.11 7.98 -7.36
CA LYS A 105 40.97 8.17 -8.26
C LYS A 105 40.24 6.87 -8.64
N VAL A 106 40.31 5.87 -7.75
CA VAL A 106 39.59 4.60 -7.88
C VAL A 106 38.41 4.61 -6.94
N ARG A 107 37.20 4.39 -7.46
CA ARG A 107 36.02 4.19 -6.62
C ARG A 107 35.93 2.72 -6.27
N TRP A 108 35.87 2.42 -4.98
CA TRP A 108 35.90 1.04 -4.50
C TRP A 108 34.80 0.87 -3.44
N HIS A 109 33.94 -0.12 -3.64
CA HIS A 109 32.98 -0.59 -2.66
C HIS A 109 33.37 -1.98 -2.16
N ASP A 110 33.79 -2.04 -0.90
CA ASP A 110 34.19 -3.25 -0.19
C ASP A 110 32.97 -3.89 0.47
N ALA A 111 32.53 -5.05 -0.02
CA ALA A 111 31.43 -5.83 0.56
C ALA A 111 31.93 -7.16 1.12
N SER A 112 31.20 -7.75 2.07
CA SER A 112 31.64 -8.96 2.78
C SER A 112 31.98 -10.19 1.90
N SER A 113 31.44 -10.25 0.68
CA SER A 113 31.60 -11.35 -0.28
C SER A 113 32.07 -10.91 -1.66
N TYR A 114 32.23 -9.62 -1.92
CA TYR A 114 32.68 -9.11 -3.22
C TYR A 114 33.29 -7.71 -3.10
N ASP A 115 34.11 -7.35 -4.08
CA ASP A 115 34.62 -6.00 -4.27
C ASP A 115 34.11 -5.47 -5.61
N LEU A 116 33.50 -4.28 -5.59
CA LEU A 116 33.08 -3.56 -6.79
C LEU A 116 33.99 -2.34 -6.96
N ILE A 117 34.78 -2.32 -8.02
CA ILE A 117 35.86 -1.35 -8.22
C ILE A 117 35.71 -0.69 -9.58
N GLU A 118 35.65 0.64 -9.62
CA GLU A 118 35.59 1.44 -10.84
C GLU A 118 36.92 2.20 -11.00
N ILE A 119 37.53 2.07 -12.17
CA ILE A 119 38.78 2.74 -12.54
C ILE A 119 38.55 3.49 -13.85
N LYS A 120 38.74 4.80 -13.80
CA LYS A 120 38.71 5.68 -14.98
C LYS A 120 40.10 5.81 -15.58
N ASN A 121 40.18 5.72 -16.91
CA ASN A 121 41.41 5.72 -17.70
C ASN A 121 42.47 4.77 -17.10
N PRO A 122 42.16 3.46 -16.98
CA PRO A 122 43.09 2.49 -16.42
C PRO A 122 44.40 2.45 -17.22
N THR A 123 45.52 2.21 -16.54
CA THR A 123 46.81 2.04 -17.23
C THR A 123 46.79 0.78 -18.10
N PRO A 124 47.15 0.87 -19.40
CA PRO A 124 47.17 -0.30 -20.27
C PRO A 124 48.22 -1.32 -19.83
N GLY A 125 47.93 -2.61 -20.05
CA GLY A 125 48.86 -3.71 -19.77
C GLY A 125 48.35 -4.73 -18.76
N PRO A 126 49.24 -5.56 -18.18
CA PRO A 126 48.87 -6.63 -17.26
C PRO A 126 48.57 -6.10 -15.85
N TRP A 127 47.40 -6.44 -15.35
CA TRP A 127 46.96 -6.20 -13.99
C TRP A 127 46.81 -7.52 -13.25
N GLN A 128 46.92 -7.46 -11.92
CA GLN A 128 46.70 -8.62 -11.06
C GLN A 128 45.83 -8.25 -9.87
N ALA A 129 44.83 -9.08 -9.58
CA ALA A 129 44.04 -9.00 -8.38
C ALA A 129 44.55 -10.03 -7.35
N VAL A 130 44.89 -9.58 -6.16
CA VAL A 130 45.43 -10.43 -5.09
C VAL A 130 44.39 -10.53 -3.99
N GLY A 131 43.85 -11.74 -3.79
CA GLY A 131 42.83 -12.02 -2.79
C GLY A 131 42.36 -13.48 -2.84
N LYS A 132 41.49 -13.86 -1.91
CA LYS A 132 40.81 -15.17 -1.92
C LYS A 132 39.62 -15.13 -2.89
N LEU A 133 39.93 -14.88 -4.17
CA LEU A 133 38.94 -14.73 -5.24
C LEU A 133 38.31 -16.07 -5.60
N LEU A 134 37.04 -16.01 -5.99
CA LEU A 134 36.28 -17.15 -6.49
C LEU A 134 36.37 -17.21 -8.03
N PRO A 135 36.27 -18.40 -8.65
CA PRO A 135 36.32 -18.56 -10.12
C PRO A 135 35.27 -17.74 -10.87
N GLU A 136 34.19 -17.35 -10.21
CA GLU A 136 33.11 -16.53 -10.75
C GLU A 136 33.45 -15.03 -10.84
N SER A 137 34.61 -14.60 -10.34
CA SER A 137 35.10 -13.23 -10.44
C SER A 137 35.22 -12.80 -11.90
N ARG A 138 34.69 -11.61 -12.22
CA ARG A 138 34.64 -11.11 -13.59
C ARG A 138 35.07 -9.65 -13.66
N ILE A 139 35.64 -9.29 -14.81
CA ILE A 139 36.05 -7.93 -15.10
C ILE A 139 35.20 -7.48 -16.28
N MET A 140 34.39 -6.45 -16.05
CA MET A 140 33.51 -5.90 -17.05
C MET A 140 34.06 -4.57 -17.53
N VAL A 141 34.13 -4.43 -18.85
CA VAL A 141 34.37 -3.14 -19.46
C VAL A 141 33.01 -2.46 -19.57
N LEU A 142 32.74 -1.48 -18.71
CA LEU A 142 31.49 -0.75 -18.73
C LEU A 142 31.64 0.42 -19.70
N THR A 143 31.26 0.18 -20.95
CA THR A 143 31.29 1.24 -21.98
C THR A 143 29.94 1.95 -22.08
N ASP A 144 28.84 1.21 -22.04
CA ASP A 144 27.49 1.76 -22.29
C ASP A 144 26.42 0.89 -21.60
N ILE A 145 26.27 1.04 -20.27
CA ILE A 145 25.19 0.38 -19.55
C ILE A 145 23.87 1.09 -19.85
N LYS A 146 22.94 0.37 -20.48
CA LYS A 146 21.57 0.79 -20.76
C LYS A 146 20.58 -0.14 -20.09
N LEU A 147 19.62 0.44 -19.38
CA LEU A 147 18.44 -0.26 -18.91
C LEU A 147 17.39 -0.20 -20.03
N ASN A 148 16.97 -1.36 -20.54
CA ASN A 148 15.90 -1.47 -21.52
C ASN A 148 14.68 -2.04 -20.83
N VAL A 149 13.54 -1.36 -20.93
CA VAL A 149 12.29 -1.78 -20.28
C VAL A 149 11.20 -1.86 -21.32
N ASP A 150 10.39 -2.90 -21.24
CA ASP A 150 9.24 -3.03 -22.13
C ASP A 150 8.19 -1.93 -21.78
N PRO A 151 7.53 -1.33 -22.79
CA PRO A 151 6.54 -0.28 -22.54
C PRO A 151 5.33 -0.84 -21.80
N LEU A 152 4.80 -0.05 -20.87
CA LEU A 152 3.52 -0.38 -20.23
C LEU A 152 2.36 -0.28 -21.23
N PRO A 153 1.29 -1.09 -21.05
CA PRO A 153 0.04 -0.92 -21.80
C PRO A 153 -0.54 0.49 -21.63
N SER A 154 -1.22 0.99 -22.65
CA SER A 154 -1.79 2.35 -22.65
C SER A 154 -3.03 2.51 -21.77
N ASN A 155 -3.83 1.46 -21.62
CA ASN A 155 -5.06 1.45 -20.82
C ASN A 155 -4.81 0.70 -19.50
N LEU A 156 -4.20 1.35 -18.51
CA LEU A 156 -4.01 0.75 -17.19
C LEU A 156 -5.22 1.04 -16.30
N MET A 157 -5.57 0.10 -15.42
CA MET A 157 -6.67 0.26 -14.47
C MET A 157 -6.21 0.11 -13.02
N VAL A 158 -6.79 0.90 -12.11
CA VAL A 158 -6.55 0.77 -10.67
C VAL A 158 -6.89 -0.65 -10.22
N GLY A 159 -5.97 -1.28 -9.48
CA GLY A 159 -6.10 -2.65 -8.99
C GLY A 159 -5.65 -3.74 -9.98
N GLU A 160 -5.30 -3.37 -11.21
CA GLU A 160 -4.81 -4.32 -12.21
C GLU A 160 -3.44 -4.87 -11.85
N THR A 161 -3.23 -6.17 -12.10
CA THR A 161 -1.94 -6.84 -11.97
C THR A 161 -1.22 -6.79 -13.32
N ILE A 162 -0.07 -6.14 -13.36
CA ILE A 162 0.74 -5.97 -14.58
C ILE A 162 2.05 -6.70 -14.42
N LYS A 163 2.41 -7.43 -15.47
CA LYS A 163 3.74 -8.00 -15.66
C LYS A 163 4.64 -6.99 -16.39
N ILE A 164 5.85 -6.81 -15.89
CA ILE A 164 6.90 -6.06 -16.56
C ILE A 164 8.13 -6.92 -16.79
N THR A 165 8.91 -6.54 -17.81
CA THR A 165 10.27 -7.06 -17.96
C THR A 165 11.24 -5.92 -18.23
N ALA A 166 12.42 -6.02 -17.63
CA ALA A 166 13.52 -5.09 -17.86
C ALA A 166 14.83 -5.85 -18.02
N ARG A 167 15.71 -5.31 -18.86
CA ARG A 167 16.97 -5.93 -19.25
C ARG A 167 18.09 -4.91 -19.09
N LEU A 168 19.11 -5.26 -18.33
CA LEU A 168 20.32 -4.46 -18.26
C LEU A 168 21.27 -4.91 -19.37
N THR A 169 21.67 -3.98 -20.23
CA THR A 169 22.57 -4.25 -21.36
C THR A 169 23.82 -3.41 -21.26
N ASN A 170 24.94 -3.95 -21.73
CA ASN A 170 26.21 -3.24 -21.90
C ASN A 170 26.62 -3.33 -23.38
N ALA A 171 26.75 -2.19 -24.06
CA ALA A 171 26.94 -2.13 -25.52
C ALA A 171 25.97 -3.04 -26.29
N ASN A 172 24.69 -2.98 -25.93
CA ASN A 172 23.58 -3.78 -26.48
C ASN A 172 23.66 -5.31 -26.22
N GLN A 173 24.60 -5.79 -25.41
CA GLN A 173 24.65 -7.18 -24.96
C GLN A 173 24.02 -7.31 -23.56
N PRO A 174 23.14 -8.30 -23.31
CA PRO A 174 22.56 -8.48 -21.99
C PRO A 174 23.63 -8.80 -20.95
N ILE A 175 23.56 -8.13 -19.80
CA ILE A 175 24.43 -8.41 -18.66
C ILE A 175 23.85 -9.62 -17.93
N ASN A 176 24.11 -10.82 -18.43
CA ASN A 176 23.81 -12.06 -17.72
C ASN A 176 25.00 -12.40 -16.82
N VAL A 177 24.97 -11.92 -15.59
CA VAL A 177 25.98 -12.29 -14.60
C VAL A 177 25.28 -12.85 -13.39
N LYS A 178 25.32 -14.19 -13.31
CA LYS A 178 24.81 -15.07 -12.24
C LYS A 178 24.99 -14.55 -10.81
N ASP A 179 25.96 -13.68 -10.58
CA ASP A 179 26.39 -13.24 -9.26
C ASP A 179 26.10 -11.73 -8.99
N PHE A 180 25.50 -11.00 -9.95
CA PHE A 180 24.96 -9.63 -9.73
C PHE A 180 23.60 -9.63 -9.01
N ARG A 181 22.96 -10.79 -8.87
CA ARG A 181 21.66 -11.00 -8.18
C ARG A 181 21.57 -10.39 -6.79
N ASP A 182 22.67 -10.40 -6.05
CA ASP A 182 22.70 -9.92 -4.66
C ASP A 182 22.95 -8.41 -4.56
N VAL A 183 23.26 -7.77 -5.69
CA VAL A 183 23.66 -6.35 -5.75
C VAL A 183 22.71 -5.51 -6.59
N LEU A 184 22.04 -6.10 -7.61
CA LEU A 184 21.09 -5.41 -8.45
C LEU A 184 19.66 -5.61 -7.94
N ALA A 185 19.00 -4.50 -7.65
CA ALA A 185 17.56 -4.43 -7.53
C ALA A 185 17.05 -3.42 -8.55
N LEU A 186 16.04 -3.83 -9.32
CA LEU A 186 15.27 -2.94 -10.17
C LEU A 186 14.13 -2.38 -9.32
N GLU A 187 14.13 -1.07 -9.14
CA GLU A 187 13.06 -0.34 -8.48
C GLU A 187 12.17 0.30 -9.53
N MET A 188 10.87 0.21 -9.32
CA MET A 188 9.86 0.85 -10.15
C MET A 188 9.05 1.84 -9.33
N ILE A 189 8.99 3.06 -9.83
CA ILE A 189 8.22 4.15 -9.23
C ILE A 189 7.30 4.79 -10.28
N PHE A 190 6.19 5.34 -9.83
CA PHE A 190 5.32 6.19 -10.63
C PHE A 190 5.35 7.60 -10.04
N VAL A 191 5.60 8.58 -10.88
CA VAL A 191 5.66 10.00 -10.50
C VAL A 191 4.44 10.70 -11.07
N SER A 192 3.64 11.37 -10.24
CA SER A 192 2.51 12.16 -10.75
C SER A 192 3.03 13.26 -11.68
N THR A 193 2.36 13.45 -12.82
CA THR A 193 2.64 14.61 -13.70
C THR A 193 2.22 15.93 -13.07
N ASN A 194 1.48 15.87 -11.94
CA ASN A 194 0.92 17.01 -11.24
C ASN A 194 0.03 17.89 -12.13
N ASN A 195 -0.68 17.24 -13.07
CA ASN A 195 -1.67 17.88 -13.91
C ASN A 195 -3.00 18.01 -13.14
N ALA A 196 -3.58 19.22 -13.14
CA ALA A 196 -4.80 19.55 -12.40
C ALA A 196 -6.07 18.89 -12.97
N ASP A 197 -6.02 18.42 -14.21
CA ASP A 197 -7.15 17.75 -14.87
C ASP A 197 -7.36 16.30 -14.39
N TYR A 198 -6.44 15.74 -13.60
CA TYR A 198 -6.45 14.36 -13.16
C TYR A 198 -6.48 14.23 -11.63
N ASP A 199 -7.09 13.14 -11.14
CA ASP A 199 -7.29 12.86 -9.71
C ASP A 199 -5.98 12.77 -8.89
N ASN A 200 -4.84 12.55 -9.56
CA ASN A 200 -3.52 12.48 -8.94
C ASN A 200 -2.79 13.84 -8.83
N PHE A 201 -3.48 14.96 -9.07
CA PHE A 201 -2.96 16.29 -8.78
C PHE A 201 -2.50 16.41 -7.31
N GLY A 202 -1.34 17.03 -7.08
CA GLY A 202 -0.74 17.16 -5.75
C GLY A 202 -0.22 15.85 -5.15
N ARG A 203 -0.25 14.73 -5.88
CA ARG A 203 0.38 13.47 -5.45
C ARG A 203 1.88 13.50 -5.76
N GLY A 204 2.65 12.83 -4.90
CA GLY A 204 4.10 12.69 -5.04
C GLY A 204 4.51 11.46 -5.83
N VAL A 205 5.57 10.81 -5.36
CA VAL A 205 6.09 9.55 -5.92
C VAL A 205 5.43 8.37 -5.24
N VAL A 206 5.00 7.39 -6.02
CA VAL A 206 4.52 6.09 -5.53
C VAL A 206 5.55 5.04 -5.90
N GLN A 207 6.15 4.42 -4.88
CA GLN A 207 6.98 3.23 -5.09
C GLN A 207 6.05 2.03 -5.22
N VAL A 208 6.19 1.29 -6.32
CA VAL A 208 5.24 0.21 -6.63
C VAL A 208 5.86 -1.15 -6.38
N ALA A 209 7.09 -1.37 -6.84
CA ALA A 209 7.72 -2.68 -6.74
C ALA A 209 9.24 -2.62 -6.81
N GLN A 210 9.87 -3.68 -6.30
CA GLN A 210 11.30 -3.96 -6.44
C GLN A 210 11.48 -5.39 -6.95
N PHE A 211 12.29 -5.56 -7.98
CA PHE A 211 12.49 -6.83 -8.68
C PHE A 211 13.95 -7.26 -8.64
N ARG A 212 14.15 -8.57 -8.59
CA ARG A 212 15.45 -9.22 -8.57
C ARG A 212 15.40 -10.44 -9.48
N ASP A 213 16.49 -10.67 -10.22
CA ASP A 213 16.68 -11.85 -11.09
C ASP A 213 17.19 -13.03 -10.24
N ASP A 214 16.31 -13.60 -9.39
CA ASP A 214 16.63 -14.73 -8.51
C ASP A 214 15.73 -15.96 -8.69
N GLY A 215 14.78 -15.89 -9.64
CA GLY A 215 13.73 -16.88 -9.88
C GLY A 215 12.80 -17.10 -8.70
N LYS A 216 12.68 -16.13 -7.79
CA LYS A 216 11.70 -16.14 -6.69
C LYS A 216 10.63 -15.09 -6.93
N GLY A 217 9.51 -15.24 -6.23
CA GLY A 217 8.38 -14.33 -6.36
C GLY A 217 7.81 -14.40 -7.78
N TYR A 218 7.89 -13.29 -8.50
CA TYR A 218 7.32 -13.11 -9.83
C TYR A 218 8.37 -13.17 -10.95
N ASP A 219 9.59 -13.62 -10.66
CA ASP A 219 10.63 -13.80 -11.66
C ASP A 219 10.55 -15.17 -12.34
N GLU A 220 10.42 -15.18 -13.67
CA GLU A 220 10.13 -16.41 -14.44
C GLU A 220 11.32 -17.37 -14.50
N ARG A 221 12.54 -16.83 -14.61
CA ARG A 221 13.75 -17.63 -14.75
C ARG A 221 14.88 -17.00 -13.98
N ALA A 222 15.39 -17.74 -12.99
CA ALA A 222 16.61 -17.33 -12.31
C ALA A 222 17.80 -17.26 -13.27
N ARG A 223 18.49 -16.13 -13.27
CA ARG A 223 19.82 -15.88 -13.85
C ARG A 223 19.82 -15.81 -15.37
N ASP A 224 18.80 -15.19 -15.96
CA ASP A 224 18.78 -14.93 -17.40
C ASP A 224 19.11 -13.47 -17.76
N GLY A 225 19.31 -12.60 -16.76
CA GLY A 225 19.59 -11.17 -16.95
C GLY A 225 18.35 -10.35 -17.30
N VAL A 226 17.16 -10.95 -17.18
CA VAL A 226 15.86 -10.32 -17.39
C VAL A 226 15.16 -10.19 -16.04
N PHE A 227 15.02 -8.96 -15.56
CA PHE A 227 14.23 -8.69 -14.37
C PHE A 227 12.76 -8.81 -14.74
N THR A 228 12.13 -9.91 -14.34
CA THR A 228 10.70 -10.13 -14.53
C THR A 228 9.97 -9.91 -13.22
N GLY A 229 8.81 -9.28 -13.29
CA GLY A 229 7.99 -9.13 -12.10
C GLY A 229 6.56 -8.72 -12.39
N GLU A 230 5.70 -9.06 -11.43
CA GLU A 230 4.29 -8.70 -11.45
C GLU A 230 3.97 -7.86 -10.22
N PHE A 231 3.12 -6.85 -10.41
CA PHE A 231 2.69 -5.98 -9.33
C PHE A 231 1.28 -5.47 -9.58
N GLN A 232 0.65 -5.03 -8.50
CA GLN A 232 -0.71 -4.51 -8.53
C GLN A 232 -0.71 -2.99 -8.40
N LEU A 233 -1.52 -2.34 -9.25
CA LEU A 233 -1.68 -0.89 -9.27
C LEU A 233 -2.57 -0.40 -8.12
N ARG A 234 -2.04 -0.39 -6.89
CA ARG A 234 -2.76 -0.04 -5.65
C ARG A 234 -2.71 1.45 -5.31
N PHE A 235 -2.86 2.31 -6.30
CA PHE A 235 -2.86 3.77 -6.13
C PHE A 235 -3.97 4.39 -6.97
N ILE A 236 -4.26 5.67 -6.72
CA ILE A 236 -5.40 6.35 -7.34
C ILE A 236 -5.22 6.56 -8.84
N ALA A 237 -6.35 6.69 -9.53
CA ALA A 237 -6.39 7.04 -10.95
C ALA A 237 -5.69 8.38 -11.23
N GLY A 238 -5.26 8.58 -12.47
CA GLY A 238 -4.64 9.82 -12.94
C GLY A 238 -3.49 9.58 -13.92
N GLU A 239 -2.77 10.64 -14.26
CA GLU A 239 -1.68 10.60 -15.23
C GLU A 239 -0.32 10.45 -14.54
N TRP A 240 0.35 9.33 -14.79
CA TRP A 240 1.57 8.97 -14.08
C TRP A 240 2.73 8.74 -15.05
N THR A 241 3.92 9.19 -14.67
CA THR A 241 5.16 8.92 -15.38
C THR A 241 5.90 7.74 -14.73
N PRO A 242 6.01 6.59 -15.41
CA PRO A 242 6.75 5.44 -14.89
C PRO A 242 8.25 5.72 -14.95
N LYS A 243 8.95 5.45 -13.85
CA LYS A 243 10.42 5.50 -13.80
C LYS A 243 10.97 4.19 -13.24
N TYR A 244 12.00 3.70 -13.92
CA TYR A 244 12.69 2.46 -13.55
C TYR A 244 14.11 2.82 -13.15
N ILE A 245 14.52 2.35 -11.98
CA ILE A 245 15.77 2.73 -11.35
C ILE A 245 16.52 1.46 -10.98
N VAL A 246 17.75 1.32 -11.46
CA VAL A 246 18.68 0.29 -11.00
C VAL A 246 19.77 0.99 -10.22
N ARG A 247 19.87 0.67 -8.93
CA ARG A 247 20.92 1.19 -8.04
C ARG A 247 21.94 0.11 -7.74
N THR A 248 23.20 0.50 -7.83
CA THR A 248 24.35 -0.25 -7.33
C THR A 248 25.19 0.70 -6.47
N PRO A 249 26.12 0.20 -5.65
CA PRO A 249 26.96 1.09 -4.84
C PRO A 249 27.78 2.12 -5.66
N LEU A 250 28.10 1.80 -6.93
CA LEU A 250 28.87 2.70 -7.79
C LEU A 250 28.04 3.41 -8.87
N TYR A 251 26.97 2.77 -9.36
CA TYR A 251 26.17 3.24 -10.49
C TYR A 251 24.69 3.32 -10.16
N THR A 252 24.06 4.36 -10.67
CA THR A 252 22.59 4.46 -10.77
C THR A 252 22.22 4.61 -12.25
N ARG A 253 21.24 3.84 -12.71
CA ARG A 253 20.63 3.97 -14.04
C ARG A 253 19.15 4.19 -13.89
N GLU A 254 18.64 5.20 -14.58
CA GLU A 254 17.24 5.59 -14.53
C GLU A 254 16.70 5.66 -15.95
N VAL A 255 15.49 5.14 -16.14
CA VAL A 255 14.76 5.21 -17.40
C VAL A 255 13.37 5.74 -17.09
N GLU A 256 13.05 6.87 -17.72
CA GLU A 256 11.74 7.50 -17.65
C GLU A 256 10.96 7.14 -18.92
N GLN A 257 9.78 6.55 -18.75
CA GLN A 257 8.87 6.25 -19.85
C GLN A 257 7.91 7.40 -20.10
N THR A 258 7.20 7.38 -21.22
CA THR A 258 6.13 8.33 -21.51
C THR A 258 5.03 8.25 -20.45
N PRO A 259 4.38 9.37 -20.11
CA PRO A 259 3.24 9.36 -19.20
C PRO A 259 2.16 8.37 -19.66
N VAL A 260 1.59 7.65 -18.69
CA VAL A 260 0.49 6.69 -18.88
C VAL A 260 -0.70 7.11 -18.04
N ILE A 261 -1.90 6.87 -18.55
CA ILE A 261 -3.14 7.18 -17.84
C ILE A 261 -3.60 5.94 -17.09
N LEU A 262 -3.66 6.04 -15.77
CA LEU A 262 -4.28 5.05 -14.90
C LEU A 262 -5.75 5.39 -14.71
N LYS A 263 -6.65 4.57 -15.23
CA LYS A 263 -8.10 4.74 -15.09
C LYS A 263 -8.61 4.12 -13.80
N ALA A 264 -9.74 4.62 -13.30
CA ALA A 264 -10.43 3.99 -12.16
C ALA A 264 -10.81 2.53 -12.47
N ALA A 265 -11.06 1.74 -11.43
CA ALA A 265 -11.50 0.36 -11.60
C ALA A 265 -12.79 0.32 -12.47
N PRO A 266 -12.84 -0.49 -13.53
CA PRO A 266 -13.92 -0.46 -14.52
C PRO A 266 -15.20 -1.14 -14.04
N ILE A 267 -15.27 -1.58 -12.78
CA ILE A 267 -16.41 -2.32 -12.22
C ILE A 267 -16.81 -1.67 -10.90
N THR A 268 -18.07 -1.28 -10.80
CA THR A 268 -18.69 -0.76 -9.58
C THR A 268 -19.71 -1.76 -9.05
N ALA A 269 -19.84 -1.86 -7.73
CA ALA A 269 -20.82 -2.72 -7.07
C ALA A 269 -21.95 -1.87 -6.48
N ASP A 270 -23.16 -2.05 -7.00
CA ASP A 270 -24.37 -1.45 -6.45
C ASP A 270 -25.01 -2.41 -5.46
N ILE A 271 -25.10 -2.00 -4.19
CA ILE A 271 -25.52 -2.86 -3.09
C ILE A 271 -26.93 -2.48 -2.65
N THR A 272 -27.83 -3.45 -2.67
CA THR A 272 -29.18 -3.34 -2.10
C THR A 272 -29.25 -4.24 -0.86
N ALA A 273 -29.04 -3.64 0.31
CA ALA A 273 -29.08 -4.36 1.57
C ALA A 273 -30.53 -4.61 2.04
N ALA A 274 -30.89 -5.88 2.22
CA ALA A 274 -32.08 -6.26 2.98
C ALA A 274 -31.96 -5.91 4.48
N VAL A 275 -33.10 -5.65 5.13
CA VAL A 275 -33.17 -5.42 6.58
C VAL A 275 -32.73 -6.68 7.32
N ALA A 276 -32.02 -6.53 8.44
CA ALA A 276 -31.65 -7.67 9.29
C ALA A 276 -32.92 -8.41 9.77
N ALA A 277 -32.81 -9.73 9.90
CA ALA A 277 -33.88 -10.56 10.46
C ALA A 277 -34.27 -10.03 11.84
N ASP A 278 -35.56 -9.82 12.07
CA ASP A 278 -36.08 -9.43 13.37
C ASP A 278 -36.02 -10.65 14.31
N GLU A 279 -35.23 -10.54 15.39
CA GLU A 279 -35.14 -11.57 16.43
C GLU A 279 -36.49 -11.79 17.15
N THR A 280 -37.39 -10.82 17.09
CA THR A 280 -38.70 -10.85 17.76
C THR A 280 -39.83 -11.41 16.89
N THR A 281 -39.63 -11.50 15.57
CA THR A 281 -40.62 -12.04 14.62
C THR A 281 -40.01 -13.12 13.71
N PRO A 282 -39.92 -14.39 14.17
CA PRO A 282 -39.25 -15.48 13.45
C PRO A 282 -39.84 -15.85 12.07
N GLU A 283 -41.02 -15.33 11.73
CA GLU A 283 -41.76 -15.65 10.51
C GLU A 283 -41.37 -14.79 9.30
N GLN A 284 -40.59 -13.72 9.49
CA GLN A 284 -40.09 -12.92 8.36
C GLN A 284 -38.98 -13.67 7.63
N GLN A 285 -39.28 -14.14 6.42
CA GLN A 285 -38.26 -14.65 5.50
C GLN A 285 -37.17 -13.61 5.30
N VAL A 286 -35.97 -13.94 5.79
CA VAL A 286 -34.78 -13.10 5.65
C VAL A 286 -34.45 -13.02 4.16
N LYS A 287 -34.73 -11.86 3.55
CA LYS A 287 -34.38 -11.63 2.15
C LYS A 287 -32.86 -11.56 2.01
N PRO A 288 -32.27 -12.15 0.96
CA PRO A 288 -30.86 -11.98 0.66
C PRO A 288 -30.57 -10.52 0.29
N HIS A 289 -29.35 -10.05 0.57
CA HIS A 289 -28.84 -8.83 -0.01
C HIS A 289 -28.57 -9.06 -1.50
N GLN A 290 -28.76 -8.02 -2.32
CA GLN A 290 -28.46 -8.10 -3.75
C GLN A 290 -27.30 -7.17 -4.08
N ILE A 291 -26.29 -7.70 -4.77
CA ILE A 291 -25.13 -6.94 -5.20
C ILE A 291 -25.07 -7.03 -6.72
N VAL A 292 -25.15 -5.87 -7.39
CA VAL A 292 -25.14 -5.77 -8.85
C VAL A 292 -23.82 -5.14 -9.28
N PHE A 293 -22.96 -5.92 -9.94
CA PHE A 293 -21.72 -5.42 -10.51
C PHE A 293 -21.97 -4.86 -11.91
N ARG A 294 -21.66 -3.58 -12.10
CA ARG A 294 -21.79 -2.85 -13.36
C ARG A 294 -20.41 -2.49 -13.90
N VAL A 295 -20.20 -2.78 -15.18
CA VAL A 295 -18.99 -2.35 -15.89
C VAL A 295 -19.19 -0.92 -16.36
N THR A 296 -18.36 0.00 -15.89
CA THR A 296 -18.45 1.45 -16.14
C THR A 296 -17.58 1.93 -17.31
N ASP A 297 -16.50 1.22 -17.62
CA ASP A 297 -15.59 1.56 -18.72
C ASP A 297 -15.94 0.78 -20.01
N ASP A 298 -16.14 1.49 -21.12
CA ASP A 298 -16.48 0.90 -22.42
C ASP A 298 -15.29 0.25 -23.14
N SER A 299 -14.06 0.50 -22.69
CA SER A 299 -12.86 -0.19 -23.19
C SER A 299 -12.76 -1.64 -22.72
N VAL A 300 -13.60 -2.06 -21.77
CA VAL A 300 -13.71 -3.45 -21.30
C VAL A 300 -14.77 -4.20 -22.11
N ASN A 301 -14.46 -5.42 -22.54
CA ASN A 301 -15.46 -6.31 -23.13
C ASN A 301 -16.34 -6.90 -22.02
N LYS A 302 -17.55 -6.33 -21.86
CA LYS A 302 -18.50 -6.66 -20.78
C LYS A 302 -18.88 -8.14 -20.76
N ALA A 303 -18.88 -8.81 -21.91
CA ALA A 303 -19.29 -10.21 -22.05
C ALA A 303 -18.27 -11.22 -21.50
N THR A 304 -16.99 -10.84 -21.44
CA THR A 304 -15.89 -11.72 -21.01
C THR A 304 -15.52 -11.55 -19.54
N VAL A 305 -16.18 -10.62 -18.83
CA VAL A 305 -15.91 -10.35 -17.42
C VAL A 305 -16.37 -11.51 -16.55
N LEU A 306 -15.41 -12.08 -15.82
CA LEU A 306 -15.58 -13.09 -14.78
C LEU A 306 -15.26 -12.46 -13.43
N LEU A 307 -16.06 -12.75 -12.41
CA LEU A 307 -15.84 -12.26 -11.05
C LEU A 307 -15.65 -13.45 -10.12
N GLN A 308 -14.71 -13.35 -9.20
CA GLN A 308 -14.58 -14.27 -8.08
C GLN A 308 -14.14 -13.52 -6.84
N GLY A 309 -14.42 -14.07 -5.68
CA GLY A 309 -14.09 -13.37 -4.46
C GLY A 309 -14.47 -14.12 -3.21
N ARG A 310 -14.26 -13.43 -2.09
CA ARG A 310 -14.60 -13.92 -0.75
C ARG A 310 -15.44 -12.87 -0.06
N ILE A 311 -16.48 -13.32 0.63
CA ILE A 311 -17.31 -12.49 1.47
C ILE A 311 -17.01 -12.85 2.92
N ARG A 312 -16.76 -11.85 3.74
CA ARG A 312 -16.68 -11.97 5.20
C ARG A 312 -17.96 -11.42 5.81
N TYR A 313 -18.65 -12.29 6.54
CA TYR A 313 -19.91 -11.98 7.21
C TYR A 313 -19.70 -11.33 8.59
N PRO A 314 -20.74 -10.67 9.14
CA PRO A 314 -20.68 -10.07 10.47
C PRO A 314 -20.34 -11.06 11.61
N ASN A 315 -20.71 -12.33 11.45
CA ASN A 315 -20.43 -13.40 12.41
C ASN A 315 -19.01 -13.97 12.30
N GLY A 316 -18.20 -13.48 11.35
CA GLY A 316 -16.85 -13.96 11.07
C GLY A 316 -16.77 -15.09 10.04
N ASP A 317 -17.90 -15.64 9.57
CA ASP A 317 -17.92 -16.65 8.52
C ASP A 317 -17.36 -16.07 7.22
N VAL A 318 -16.65 -16.90 6.47
CA VAL A 318 -16.13 -16.55 5.14
C VAL A 318 -16.74 -17.48 4.10
N GLU A 319 -17.32 -16.91 3.06
CA GLU A 319 -17.92 -17.65 1.94
C GLU A 319 -17.29 -17.19 0.63
N GLU A 320 -16.93 -18.14 -0.23
CA GLU A 320 -16.35 -17.87 -1.55
C GLU A 320 -17.47 -17.81 -2.60
N PHE A 321 -17.32 -16.93 -3.59
CA PHE A 321 -18.25 -16.84 -4.71
C PHE A 321 -17.50 -16.76 -6.04
N ALA A 322 -18.16 -17.26 -7.10
CA ALA A 322 -17.69 -17.15 -8.46
C ALA A 322 -18.86 -16.89 -9.40
N LEU A 323 -18.76 -15.86 -10.23
CA LEU A 323 -19.71 -15.48 -11.28
C LEU A 323 -19.02 -15.64 -12.63
N ASN A 324 -19.13 -16.84 -13.21
CA ASN A 324 -18.40 -17.26 -14.40
C ASN A 324 -19.28 -17.45 -15.65
N GLU A 325 -20.57 -17.12 -15.60
CA GLU A 325 -21.52 -17.37 -16.69
C GLU A 325 -21.27 -16.46 -17.90
N PRO A 326 -20.82 -16.90 -19.07
CA PRO A 326 -20.50 -15.99 -20.18
C PRO A 326 -21.74 -15.18 -20.65
N ASN A 327 -21.52 -13.94 -21.10
CA ASN A 327 -22.55 -13.04 -21.68
C ASN A 327 -23.68 -12.53 -20.75
N VAL A 328 -23.54 -12.62 -19.43
CA VAL A 328 -24.52 -12.03 -18.49
C VAL A 328 -24.02 -10.68 -18.00
N THR A 329 -24.75 -9.60 -18.29
CA THR A 329 -24.43 -8.23 -17.85
C THR A 329 -25.73 -7.47 -17.54
N PRO A 330 -25.87 -6.80 -16.37
CA PRO A 330 -24.94 -6.77 -15.24
C PRO A 330 -24.90 -8.09 -14.48
N ARG A 331 -23.83 -8.29 -13.68
CA ARG A 331 -23.69 -9.48 -12.85
C ARG A 331 -24.40 -9.27 -11.52
N THR A 332 -25.20 -10.22 -11.09
CA THR A 332 -25.88 -10.14 -9.79
C THR A 332 -25.39 -11.26 -8.88
N LEU A 333 -25.08 -10.91 -7.63
CA LEU A 333 -24.79 -11.84 -6.55
C LEU A 333 -25.88 -11.71 -5.50
N GLU A 334 -26.57 -12.82 -5.22
CA GLU A 334 -27.48 -12.93 -4.09
C GLU A 334 -26.69 -13.36 -2.85
N LEU A 335 -26.55 -12.44 -1.91
CA LEU A 335 -25.78 -12.65 -0.70
C LEU A 335 -26.72 -12.97 0.45
N ARG A 336 -26.52 -14.13 1.10
CA ARG A 336 -27.32 -14.52 2.26
C ARG A 336 -27.16 -13.51 3.40
N ASN A 337 -28.28 -13.04 3.93
CA ASN A 337 -28.30 -12.16 5.09
C ASN A 337 -28.08 -12.99 6.37
N ARG A 338 -26.99 -12.71 7.07
CA ARG A 338 -26.52 -13.40 8.29
C ARG A 338 -26.67 -12.52 9.54
N GLY A 339 -27.51 -11.49 9.48
CA GLY A 339 -27.77 -10.57 10.58
C GLY A 339 -27.16 -9.18 10.38
N HIS A 340 -27.23 -8.36 11.42
CA HIS A 340 -26.67 -7.00 11.43
C HIS A 340 -25.14 -7.01 11.58
N GLY A 341 -24.51 -5.97 11.04
CA GLY A 341 -23.07 -5.74 11.12
C GLY A 341 -22.44 -5.48 9.75
N SER A 342 -21.11 -5.59 9.69
CA SER A 342 -20.33 -5.29 8.49
C SER A 342 -20.13 -6.51 7.61
N TYR A 343 -20.44 -6.35 6.32
CA TYR A 343 -20.18 -7.31 5.27
C TYR A 343 -19.04 -6.76 4.41
N ILE A 344 -17.98 -7.55 4.22
CA ILE A 344 -16.78 -7.13 3.49
C ILE A 344 -16.51 -8.11 2.36
N LEU A 345 -16.35 -7.58 1.15
CA LEU A 345 -16.18 -8.33 -0.08
C LEU A 345 -14.82 -8.02 -0.69
N ASP A 346 -14.00 -9.07 -0.79
CA ASP A 346 -12.78 -9.09 -1.60
C ASP A 346 -13.15 -9.62 -2.98
N VAL A 347 -13.06 -8.79 -4.02
CA VAL A 347 -13.48 -9.18 -5.38
C VAL A 347 -12.32 -9.04 -6.35
N SER A 348 -12.04 -10.12 -7.08
CA SER A 348 -11.14 -10.14 -8.23
C SER A 348 -11.96 -10.30 -9.51
N ALA A 349 -11.65 -9.49 -10.52
CA ALA A 349 -12.25 -9.58 -11.83
C ALA A 349 -11.20 -9.96 -12.89
N PHE A 350 -11.63 -10.74 -13.87
CA PHE A 350 -10.82 -11.19 -14.99
C PHE A 350 -11.62 -10.94 -16.26
N GLY A 351 -10.95 -10.56 -17.34
CA GLY A 351 -11.64 -10.33 -18.60
C GLY A 351 -10.70 -9.89 -19.70
N THR A 352 -11.30 -9.46 -20.80
CA THR A 352 -10.58 -8.91 -21.95
C THR A 352 -11.00 -7.49 -22.24
N MET A 353 -10.06 -6.65 -22.64
CA MET A 353 -10.32 -5.33 -23.21
C MET A 353 -10.77 -5.46 -24.67
N GLN A 354 -11.34 -4.38 -25.21
CA GLN A 354 -11.76 -4.30 -26.63
C GLN A 354 -10.57 -4.41 -27.60
N ASP A 355 -9.35 -4.12 -27.16
CA ASP A 355 -8.11 -4.29 -27.92
C ASP A 355 -7.60 -5.75 -27.92
N GLY A 356 -8.29 -6.66 -27.23
CA GLY A 356 -7.92 -8.07 -27.10
C GLY A 356 -6.99 -8.38 -25.93
N ARG A 357 -6.54 -7.37 -25.17
CA ARG A 357 -5.65 -7.55 -24.02
C ARG A 357 -6.41 -8.16 -22.84
N GLU A 358 -5.91 -9.25 -22.29
CA GLU A 358 -6.42 -9.81 -21.03
C GLU A 358 -6.01 -8.94 -19.85
N PHE A 359 -6.88 -8.87 -18.83
CA PHE A 359 -6.59 -8.19 -17.58
C PHE A 359 -7.06 -9.00 -16.38
N ALA A 360 -6.33 -8.86 -15.28
CA ALA A 360 -6.68 -9.37 -13.96
C ALA A 360 -6.61 -8.21 -12.97
N ILE A 361 -7.75 -7.88 -12.36
CA ILE A 361 -7.89 -6.74 -11.44
C ILE A 361 -8.42 -7.21 -10.10
N THR A 362 -7.85 -6.68 -9.03
CA THR A 362 -8.46 -6.76 -7.69
C THR A 362 -9.19 -5.45 -7.44
N LEU A 363 -10.51 -5.52 -7.25
CA LEU A 363 -11.31 -4.34 -6.97
C LEU A 363 -10.95 -3.77 -5.58
N PRO A 364 -11.14 -2.45 -5.37
CA PRO A 364 -11.08 -1.87 -4.03
C PRO A 364 -12.00 -2.62 -3.06
N GLU A 365 -11.68 -2.59 -1.76
CA GLU A 365 -12.50 -3.25 -0.75
C GLU A 365 -13.94 -2.71 -0.80
N ILE A 366 -14.89 -3.62 -1.04
CA ILE A 366 -16.32 -3.29 -1.07
C ILE A 366 -16.90 -3.72 0.28
N SER A 367 -17.46 -2.77 1.03
CA SER A 367 -18.11 -3.08 2.29
C SER A 367 -19.42 -2.33 2.49
N PHE A 368 -20.33 -2.95 3.23
CA PHE A 368 -21.59 -2.32 3.62
C PHE A 368 -22.01 -2.78 5.02
N VAL A 369 -22.77 -1.95 5.70
CA VAL A 369 -23.23 -2.20 7.07
C VAL A 369 -24.74 -2.38 7.07
N VAL A 370 -25.20 -3.44 7.71
CA VAL A 370 -26.62 -3.69 7.98
C VAL A 370 -26.90 -3.30 9.43
N ASN A 371 -27.73 -2.29 9.64
CA ASN A 371 -28.11 -1.83 10.97
C ASN A 371 -29.15 -2.78 11.59
N ARG A 372 -29.19 -2.79 12.93
CA ARG A 372 -30.27 -3.46 13.66
C ARG A 372 -31.60 -2.77 13.34
N PRO A 373 -32.72 -3.52 13.26
CA PRO A 373 -34.03 -2.90 13.19
C PRO A 373 -34.22 -2.04 14.44
N VAL A 374 -34.58 -0.78 14.24
CA VAL A 374 -34.97 0.11 15.34
C VAL A 374 -36.41 -0.23 15.66
N PHE A 375 -36.65 -0.79 16.84
CA PHE A 375 -38.01 -0.89 17.35
C PHE A 375 -38.46 0.52 17.72
N GLU A 376 -39.53 1.02 17.11
CA GLU A 376 -40.25 2.14 17.68
C GLU A 376 -40.68 1.69 19.09
N ALA A 377 -40.19 2.39 20.11
CA ALA A 377 -40.65 2.14 21.46
C ALA A 377 -42.18 2.20 21.43
N PRO A 378 -42.88 1.23 22.04
CA PRO A 378 -44.34 1.30 22.11
C PRO A 378 -44.69 2.69 22.60
N ALA A 379 -45.54 3.39 21.83
CA ALA A 379 -46.09 4.65 22.30
C ALA A 379 -46.61 4.35 23.71
N LEU A 380 -46.09 5.07 24.71
CA LEU A 380 -46.57 4.95 26.07
C LEU A 380 -48.06 5.23 26.00
N ASP A 381 -48.90 4.19 26.07
CA ASP A 381 -50.32 4.34 26.35
C ASP A 381 -50.38 5.27 27.55
N ASP A 382 -51.15 6.35 27.40
CA ASP A 382 -51.27 7.45 28.36
C ASP A 382 -51.04 6.94 29.78
N LEU A 383 -49.89 7.30 30.38
CA LEU A 383 -49.50 6.85 31.72
C LEU A 383 -50.75 6.92 32.62
N PRO A 384 -51.07 5.85 33.39
CA PRO A 384 -52.28 5.81 34.19
C PRO A 384 -52.39 7.11 34.99
N GLN A 385 -53.58 7.73 35.00
CA GLN A 385 -53.80 9.07 35.58
C GLN A 385 -53.10 9.25 36.93
N LYS A 386 -53.11 8.19 37.74
CA LYS A 386 -52.45 8.10 39.04
C LYS A 386 -50.94 8.44 39.02
N ILE A 387 -50.20 7.97 38.01
CA ILE A 387 -48.77 8.28 37.83
C ILE A 387 -48.58 9.72 37.36
N LYS A 388 -49.47 10.23 36.50
CA LYS A 388 -49.46 11.64 36.08
C LYS A 388 -49.72 12.58 37.27
N ASP A 389 -50.67 12.21 38.12
CA ASP A 389 -51.04 12.97 39.32
C ASP A 389 -49.92 12.93 40.39
N GLU A 390 -49.23 11.79 40.53
CA GLU A 390 -48.11 11.62 41.47
C GLU A 390 -46.88 12.42 41.04
N ILE A 391 -46.54 12.41 39.73
CA ILE A 391 -45.48 13.25 39.16
C ILE A 391 -45.83 14.75 39.27
N ALA A 392 -47.09 15.12 39.03
CA ALA A 392 -47.55 16.50 39.17
C ALA A 392 -47.52 16.99 40.63
N ALA A 393 -47.83 16.12 41.59
CA ALA A 393 -47.75 16.42 43.01
C ALA A 393 -46.31 16.55 43.51
N GLU A 394 -45.37 15.77 42.96
CA GLU A 394 -43.95 15.83 43.32
C GLU A 394 -43.22 17.03 42.67
N GLN A 395 -43.66 17.46 41.48
CA GLN A 395 -43.13 18.64 40.78
C GLN A 395 -43.80 19.96 41.18
N ALA A 396 -44.91 19.91 41.92
CA ALA A 396 -45.50 21.10 42.51
C ALA A 396 -44.58 21.61 43.63
N GLY A 397 -43.75 22.62 43.32
CA GLY A 397 -43.01 23.38 44.32
C GLY A 397 -43.95 23.96 45.40
N PRO A 398 -43.45 24.29 46.60
CA PRO A 398 -44.30 24.71 47.71
C PRO A 398 -45.20 25.87 47.28
N GLU A 399 -46.51 25.70 47.48
CA GLU A 399 -47.52 26.68 47.08
C GLU A 399 -47.14 28.06 47.63
N ALA A 400 -47.05 29.06 46.73
CA ALA A 400 -46.72 30.41 47.14
C ALA A 400 -47.79 30.93 48.09
N GLU A 401 -47.45 31.01 49.38
CA GLU A 401 -48.35 31.49 50.42
C GLU A 401 -48.82 32.91 50.06
N PHE A 402 -50.14 33.07 49.91
CA PHE A 402 -50.76 34.32 49.55
C PHE A 402 -50.27 35.44 50.47
N PRO A 403 -49.84 36.61 49.96
CA PRO A 403 -49.12 37.60 50.76
C PRO A 403 -50.07 38.39 51.68
N TRP A 404 -50.54 37.73 52.73
CA TRP A 404 -51.42 38.30 53.75
C TRP A 404 -50.86 39.59 54.33
N GLY A 405 -49.54 39.68 54.48
CA GLY A 405 -48.87 40.91 54.93
C GLY A 405 -49.19 42.11 54.04
N LEU A 406 -49.25 41.94 52.72
CA LEU A 406 -49.55 43.02 51.77
C LEU A 406 -51.02 43.45 51.87
N VAL A 407 -51.93 42.48 52.00
CA VAL A 407 -53.38 42.75 52.19
C VAL A 407 -53.64 43.48 53.51
N ILE A 408 -52.97 43.06 54.59
CA ILE A 408 -53.08 43.70 55.90
C ILE A 408 -52.56 45.14 55.84
N ILE A 409 -51.43 45.37 55.18
CA ILE A 409 -50.86 46.73 55.02
C ILE A 409 -51.81 47.64 54.24
N VAL A 410 -52.39 47.16 53.12
CA VAL A 410 -53.31 47.95 52.30
C VAL A 410 -54.58 48.32 53.08
N ASN A 411 -55.14 47.37 53.83
CA ASN A 411 -56.31 47.62 54.67
C ASN A 411 -56.01 48.60 55.81
N LEU A 412 -54.82 48.51 56.42
CA LEU A 412 -54.40 49.46 57.45
C LEU A 412 -54.23 50.88 56.88
N LEU A 413 -53.66 51.00 55.67
CA LEU A 413 -53.49 52.27 54.97
C LEU A 413 -54.83 52.92 54.61
N THR A 414 -55.81 52.11 54.19
CA THR A 414 -57.17 52.62 53.92
C THR A 414 -57.88 53.03 55.20
N LEU A 415 -57.67 52.33 56.31
CA LEU A 415 -58.26 52.71 57.59
C LEU A 415 -57.63 54.01 58.12
N VAL A 416 -56.31 54.14 58.10
CA VAL A 416 -55.61 55.37 58.51
C VAL A 416 -55.95 56.54 57.57
N GLY A 417 -55.97 56.31 56.26
CA GLY A 417 -56.35 57.32 55.27
C GLY A 417 -57.81 57.75 55.41
N GLY A 418 -58.72 56.79 55.68
CA GLY A 418 -60.13 57.06 55.95
C GLY A 418 -60.34 57.85 57.25
N SER A 419 -59.66 57.47 58.34
CA SER A 419 -59.68 58.22 59.59
C SER A 419 -59.08 59.62 59.43
N PHE A 420 -58.01 59.79 58.65
CA PHE A 420 -57.44 61.09 58.33
C PHE A 420 -58.40 61.96 57.49
N ALA A 421 -59.08 61.38 56.51
CA ALA A 421 -60.07 62.08 55.70
C ALA A 421 -61.28 62.54 56.54
N ILE A 422 -61.78 61.69 57.44
CA ILE A 422 -62.87 62.05 58.37
C ILE A 422 -62.41 63.15 59.34
N TRP A 423 -61.21 63.03 59.89
CA TRP A 423 -60.61 64.06 60.75
C TRP A 423 -60.42 65.39 60.02
N PHE A 424 -60.01 65.35 58.75
CA PHE A 424 -59.81 66.52 57.89
C PHE A 424 -61.14 67.21 57.52
N VAL A 425 -62.23 66.45 57.38
CA VAL A 425 -63.57 67.00 57.10
C VAL A 425 -64.23 67.58 58.36
N MET A 426 -64.01 67.01 59.55
CA MET A 426 -64.53 67.57 60.82
C MET A 426 -63.70 68.75 61.35
N SER A 427 -62.44 68.87 60.94
CA SER A 427 -61.61 70.03 61.24
C SER A 427 -61.83 71.07 60.14
N ASP A 428 -62.53 72.18 60.40
CA ASP A 428 -62.71 73.31 59.44
C ASP A 428 -61.37 74.00 59.09
N LYS A 429 -60.45 73.29 58.45
CA LYS A 429 -59.11 73.75 58.05
C LYS A 429 -59.01 73.72 56.53
N LYS A 430 -58.75 74.89 55.94
CA LYS A 430 -58.57 75.03 54.49
C LYS A 430 -57.21 74.45 54.05
N ILE A 431 -57.20 73.84 52.87
CA ILE A 431 -56.07 73.13 52.22
C ILE A 431 -54.80 74.00 52.04
N ALA A 432 -54.88 75.31 52.25
CA ALA A 432 -53.75 76.25 52.13
C ALA A 432 -52.68 76.13 53.23
N ASP A 433 -52.97 75.49 54.38
CA ASP A 433 -52.02 75.31 55.49
C ASP A 433 -51.17 74.03 55.40
N LEU A 434 -51.38 73.16 54.40
CA LEU A 434 -50.61 71.92 54.21
C LEU A 434 -49.66 71.96 52.99
N LEU A 435 -49.54 73.10 52.33
CA LEU A 435 -48.66 73.30 51.16
C LEU A 435 -47.32 73.93 51.56
N PHE A 436 -46.50 73.20 52.33
CA PHE A 436 -45.17 73.64 52.80
C PHE A 436 -44.00 73.33 51.86
N TRP A 437 -44.25 72.97 50.60
CA TRP A 437 -43.15 72.83 49.63
C TRP A 437 -43.50 73.41 48.27
N ARG A 438 -43.45 74.74 48.18
CA ARG A 438 -43.25 75.45 46.93
C ARG A 438 -41.90 76.16 46.99
N LYS A 439 -40.84 75.53 46.45
CA LYS A 439 -39.61 76.23 46.07
C LYS A 439 -39.49 76.28 44.55
N LYS A 440 -39.09 77.48 44.09
CA LYS A 440 -38.96 77.96 42.71
C LYS A 440 -37.92 77.16 41.90
N PRO A 441 -38.02 77.21 40.55
CA PRO A 441 -37.04 76.59 39.66
C PRO A 441 -35.67 77.25 39.84
N VAL A 442 -34.62 76.44 39.87
CA VAL A 442 -33.23 76.88 39.74
C VAL A 442 -32.71 76.30 38.44
N ASP A 443 -32.29 77.21 37.57
CA ASP A 443 -31.63 76.96 36.30
C ASP A 443 -30.39 76.08 36.49
N VAL A 444 -30.29 75.03 35.66
CA VAL A 444 -29.15 74.12 35.64
C VAL A 444 -28.03 74.79 34.83
N ALA A 445 -27.01 75.28 35.54
CA ALA A 445 -25.71 75.59 34.97
C ALA A 445 -24.90 74.30 34.78
N ILE A 446 -24.29 74.21 33.61
CA ILE A 446 -23.56 73.08 33.03
C ILE A 446 -22.14 72.98 33.60
N SER A 447 -21.79 71.79 34.07
CA SER A 447 -20.45 71.16 34.06
C SER A 447 -20.62 69.75 34.66
N SER A 448 -19.92 68.68 34.32
CA SER A 448 -18.96 68.33 33.28
C SER A 448 -18.73 66.83 33.46
N ALA A 449 -18.68 66.07 32.35
CA ALA A 449 -17.96 64.81 32.12
C ALA A 449 -18.79 63.78 31.34
N THR A 450 -19.06 64.10 30.08
CA THR A 450 -19.40 63.09 29.06
C THR A 450 -18.11 62.74 28.32
N ASN A 451 -17.68 61.49 28.45
CA ASN A 451 -16.68 60.92 27.57
C ASN A 451 -17.34 60.41 26.28
N LYS A 452 -16.78 60.91 25.17
CA LYS A 452 -16.57 60.26 23.87
C LYS A 452 -17.75 60.01 22.92
N ALA A 453 -17.89 61.00 22.03
CA ALA A 453 -17.67 60.94 20.58
C ALA A 453 -18.49 59.96 19.71
N GLU A 454 -19.39 60.59 18.94
CA GLU A 454 -19.92 60.18 17.64
C GLU A 454 -18.88 60.13 16.52
N ASP A 455 -19.30 59.41 15.47
CA ASP A 455 -18.96 59.52 14.06
C ASP A 455 -17.58 59.10 13.55
N SER A 456 -17.59 57.92 12.93
CA SER A 456 -17.00 57.76 11.61
C SER A 456 -18.09 57.27 10.66
N ASN A 457 -18.27 57.99 9.56
CA ASN A 457 -19.10 57.59 8.44
C ASN A 457 -18.18 57.06 7.33
N VAL A 458 -18.67 56.04 6.62
CA VAL A 458 -18.21 55.47 5.33
C VAL A 458 -16.99 54.52 5.46
N THR A 459 -17.02 53.19 5.18
CA THR A 459 -17.77 52.40 4.16
C THR A 459 -17.77 50.89 4.49
N LYS A 460 -18.89 50.20 4.17
CA LYS A 460 -19.10 48.78 3.79
C LYS A 460 -17.95 47.76 3.99
N ASN A 461 -18.18 46.65 4.72
CA ASN A 461 -18.86 45.42 4.26
C ASN A 461 -18.87 44.31 5.34
N SER A 462 -20.00 43.58 5.38
CA SER A 462 -20.36 42.26 5.95
C SER A 462 -19.24 41.22 6.18
N ASN A 463 -19.31 40.21 7.07
CA ASN A 463 -20.39 39.66 7.90
C ASN A 463 -19.79 38.64 8.90
N ASN A 464 -20.33 38.66 10.13
CA ASN A 464 -20.81 37.50 10.91
C ASN A 464 -19.85 36.37 11.34
N VAL A 465 -19.45 36.36 12.63
CA VAL A 465 -19.38 35.14 13.46
C VAL A 465 -19.83 35.49 14.88
N GLN A 466 -20.97 34.93 15.27
CA GLN A 466 -21.59 35.03 16.58
C GLN A 466 -21.21 33.79 17.40
N LYS A 467 -20.72 34.02 18.61
CA LYS A 467 -20.51 33.02 19.66
C LYS A 467 -21.79 32.99 20.50
N ASN A 468 -22.25 31.80 20.90
CA ASN A 468 -22.98 31.60 22.15
C ASN A 468 -22.75 30.18 22.68
N ASN A 469 -22.26 30.16 23.93
CA ASN A 469 -22.63 29.34 25.09
C ASN A 469 -22.23 27.86 25.16
N ASP A 470 -21.37 27.60 26.15
CA ASP A 470 -21.48 26.65 27.25
C ASP A 470 -22.20 25.30 27.03
N MET A 471 -21.44 24.22 27.22
CA MET A 471 -21.58 23.46 28.47
C MET A 471 -20.29 22.72 28.82
N ASP A 472 -19.93 22.85 30.10
CA ASP A 472 -19.03 21.99 30.86
C ASP A 472 -19.47 20.51 30.71
N ASP A 473 -18.51 19.59 30.62
CA ASP A 473 -18.16 18.69 31.72
C ASP A 473 -17.31 17.48 31.28
N ILE A 474 -16.47 17.04 32.22
CA ILE A 474 -16.03 15.65 32.46
C ILE A 474 -14.69 15.14 31.85
N LEU A 475 -13.73 15.07 32.79
CA LEU A 475 -12.74 14.03 33.08
C LEU A 475 -11.40 14.00 32.33
N ASP A 476 -10.47 14.73 32.95
CA ASP A 476 -9.04 14.48 33.00
C ASP A 476 -8.71 13.26 33.87
N LEU A 477 -8.05 12.25 33.30
CA LEU A 477 -7.37 11.16 34.01
C LEU A 477 -6.07 10.84 33.27
N THR A 478 -5.05 11.66 33.52
CA THR A 478 -3.65 11.29 33.29
C THR A 478 -2.99 10.94 34.63
N LEU A 479 -2.55 9.69 34.77
CA LEU A 479 -1.67 9.23 35.86
C LEU A 479 -0.21 9.44 35.42
N PRO A 480 0.69 9.94 36.30
CA PRO A 480 2.12 9.98 36.03
C PRO A 480 2.82 8.68 36.45
N ASP A 481 3.94 8.44 35.78
CA ASP A 481 4.87 7.32 35.91
C ASP A 481 5.34 7.03 37.35
N ASP A 482 5.41 5.73 37.66
CA ASP A 482 6.47 5.10 38.48
C ASP A 482 6.88 3.78 37.82
#